data_AF-A0A7W0M6T2-F1
#
_entry.id   AF-A0A7W0M6T2-F1
#
_cell.length_a   1.000
_cell.length_b   1.000
_cell.length_c   1.000
_cell.angle_alpha   90.00
_cell.angle_beta   90.00
_cell.angle_gamma   90.00
#
_symmetry.space_group_name_H-M   'P 1'
#
loop_
_entity.id
_entity.type
_entity.pdbx_description
1 polymer ?
#
loop_
_entity_poly.entity_id
_entity_poly.type
_entity_poly.pdbx_seq_one_letter_code
_entity_poly.pdbx_strand_id
1 'polypeptide(L)' 'MRRGHADANLSLLRRAALSLLKNERTAKVGIKNKRLTAAWDETYLTKVLFHSQL' A
#
# COMPACT_ATOMS: atom_id res chain seq x y z
N MET A 1 -19.09 -19.65 -3.69
CA MET A 1 -18.83 -18.85 -2.47
C MET A 1 -17.56 -19.35 -1.77
N ARG A 2 -16.37 -18.76 -2.01
CA ARG A 2 -15.14 -19.11 -1.27
C ARG A 2 -15.07 -18.34 0.05
N ARG A 3 -15.83 -18.79 1.04
CA ARG A 3 -15.93 -18.14 2.37
C ARG A 3 -14.85 -18.58 3.39
N GLY A 4 -13.95 -19.50 3.05
CA GLY A 4 -12.98 -20.08 3.99
C GLY A 4 -11.59 -19.42 4.08
N HIS A 5 -11.27 -18.41 3.25
CA HIS A 5 -9.91 -17.83 3.19
C HIS A 5 -9.87 -16.31 3.34
N ALA A 6 -10.94 -15.68 3.81
CA ALA A 6 -11.02 -14.22 3.90
C ALA A 6 -9.89 -13.63 4.75
N ASP A 7 -9.60 -14.21 5.92
CA ASP A 7 -8.56 -13.73 6.82
C ASP A 7 -7.15 -13.92 6.28
N ALA A 8 -6.89 -15.07 5.65
CA ALA A 8 -5.61 -15.36 5.01
C ALA A 8 -5.36 -14.44 3.81
N ASN A 9 -6.37 -14.24 2.97
CA ASN A 9 -6.31 -13.33 1.83
C ASN A 9 -6.09 -11.88 2.28
N LEU A 10 -6.80 -11.44 3.32
CA LEU A 10 -6.64 -10.11 3.87
C LEU A 10 -5.25 -9.91 4.50
N SER A 11 -4.72 -10.93 5.16
CA SER A 11 -3.36 -10.93 5.70
C SER A 11 -2.31 -10.83 4.59
N LEU A 12 -2.50 -11.54 3.48
CA LEU A 12 -1.64 -11.44 2.29
C LEU A 12 -1.69 -10.04 1.67
N LEU A 13 -2.90 -9.47 1.50
CA LEU A 13 -3.09 -8.11 0.99
C LEU A 13 -2.38 -7.08 1.87
N ARG A 14 -2.50 -7.19 3.21
CA ARG A 14 -1.80 -6.29 4.14
C ARG A 14 -0.28 -6.37 4.02
N ARG A 15 0.26 -7.58 3.87
CA ARG A 15 1.71 -7.80 3.67
C ARG A 15 2.17 -7.21 2.34
N ALA A 16 1.41 -7.41 1.26
CA ALA A 16 1.72 -6.83 -0.05
C ALA A 16 1.73 -5.30 0.00
N ALA A 17 0.69 -4.68 0.57
CA ALA A 17 0.62 -3.23 0.75
C ALA A 17 1.78 -2.67 1.58
N LEU A 18 2.17 -3.36 2.67
CA LEU A 18 3.32 -2.97 3.48
C LEU A 18 4.62 -2.99 2.68
N SER A 19 4.83 -4.01 1.85
CA SER A 19 6.02 -4.11 0.99
C SER A 19 6.08 -2.96 -0.03
N LEU A 20 4.95 -2.63 -0.66
CA LEU A 20 4.87 -1.48 -1.60
C LEU A 20 5.25 -0.16 -0.90
N LEU A 21 4.70 0.10 0.29
CA LEU A 21 4.99 1.31 1.06
C LEU A 21 6.44 1.41 1.55
N LYS A 22 7.11 0.28 1.78
CA LYS A 22 8.54 0.22 2.11
C LYS A 22 9.43 0.50 0.88
N ASN A 23 8.96 0.13 -0.31
CA ASN A 23 9.68 0.34 -1.57
C ASN A 23 9.46 1.74 -2.17
N GLU A 24 8.41 2.45 -1.77
CA GLU A 24 8.24 3.87 -2.08
C GLU A 24 9.30 4.68 -1.32
N ARG A 25 10.23 5.35 -2.02
CA ARG A 25 11.38 6.07 -1.39
C ARG A 25 11.30 7.59 -1.47
N THR A 26 10.32 8.14 -2.17
CA THR A 26 10.23 9.58 -2.42
C THR A 26 9.67 10.34 -1.22
N ALA A 27 8.71 9.77 -0.49
CA ALA A 27 8.23 10.37 0.75
C ALA A 27 9.16 10.00 1.92
N LYS A 28 9.86 11.00 2.47
CA LYS A 28 10.76 10.86 3.63
C LYS A 28 9.99 10.88 4.95
N VAL A 29 8.92 10.08 5.05
CA VAL A 29 8.06 9.98 6.23
C VAL A 29 7.86 8.52 6.64
N GLY A 30 7.45 8.30 7.89
CA GLY A 30 7.19 6.95 8.41
C GLY A 30 6.04 6.24 7.69
N ILE A 31 6.01 4.91 7.79
CA ILE A 31 5.01 4.05 7.12
C ILE A 31 3.57 4.46 7.46
N LYS A 32 3.30 4.88 8.71
CA LYS A 32 1.98 5.36 9.13
C LYS A 32 1.53 6.57 8.30
N ASN A 33 2.42 7.53 8.08
CA ASN A 33 2.10 8.73 7.30
C ASN A 33 1.98 8.40 5.82
N LYS A 34 2.83 7.53 5.26
CA LYS A 34 2.67 7.08 3.87
C LYS A 34 1.31 6.41 3.63
N ARG A 35 0.85 5.57 4.55
CA ARG A 35 -0.50 4.96 4.50
C ARG A 35 -1.60 6.02 4.50
N LEU A 36 -1.45 7.05 5.35
CA LEU A 36 -2.40 8.14 5.40
C LEU A 36 -2.38 8.91 4.08
N THR A 37 -1.22 9.35 3.60
CA THR A 37 -1.08 10.05 2.32
C THR A 37 -1.72 9.26 1.18
N ALA A 38 -1.46 7.95 1.07
CA ALA A 38 -2.08 7.11 0.05
C ALA A 38 -3.62 6.96 0.20
N ALA A 39 -4.18 7.26 1.37
CA ALA A 39 -5.64 7.25 1.57
C ALA A 39 -6.32 8.55 1.13
N TRP A 40 -5.58 9.67 1.06
CA TRP A 40 -6.14 11.00 0.74
C TRP A 40 -5.66 11.56 -0.61
N ASP A 41 -4.54 11.04 -1.14
CA ASP A 41 -3.92 11.50 -2.38
C ASP A 41 -3.85 10.32 -3.37
N GLU A 42 -4.71 10.37 -4.38
CA GLU A 42 -4.79 9.35 -5.43
C GLU A 42 -3.54 9.32 -6.32
N THR A 43 -2.85 10.44 -6.49
CA THR A 43 -1.59 10.51 -7.22
C THR A 43 -0.51 9.74 -6.45
N TYR A 44 -0.42 9.99 -5.14
CA TYR A 44 0.49 9.25 -4.27
C TYR A 44 0.11 7.76 -4.17
N LEU A 45 -1.18 7.43 -4.14
CA LEU A 45 -1.66 6.04 -4.18
C LEU A 45 -1.19 5.34 -5.46
N THR A 46 -1.42 5.96 -6.62
CA THR A 46 -1.03 5.44 -7.94
C THR A 46 0.48 5.20 -8.00
N LYS A 47 1.26 6.14 -7.47
CA LYS A 47 2.72 6.00 -7.33
C LYS A 47 3.12 4.78 -6.49
N VAL A 48 2.48 4.58 -5.34
CA VAL A 48 2.74 3.42 -4.46
C VAL A 48 2.38 2.10 -5.15
N LEU A 49 1.29 2.07 -5.93
CA LEU A 49 0.79 0.85 -6.58
C LEU A 49 1.59 0.46 -7.82
N PHE A 50 1.92 1.42 -8.69
CA PHE A 50 2.50 1.15 -10.01
C PHE A 50 3.97 1.53 -10.14
N HIS A 51 4.59 2.06 -9.07
CA HIS A 51 5.95 2.57 -9.12
C HIS A 51 6.14 3.63 -10.23
N SER A 52 5.10 4.44 -10.49
CA SER A 52 5.17 5.46 -11.52
C SER A 52 6.14 6.57 -11.07
N GLN A 53 7.18 6.77 -11.89
CA GLN A 53 8.03 7.94 -11.81
C GLN A 53 7.29 9.08 -12.51
N LEU A 54 6.78 10.02 -11.71
CA LEU A 54 5.98 11.19 -12.09
C LEU A 54 4.53 10.87 -12.47
#